data_AF-A0A1F4BGK7-F1
#
_entry.id   AF-A0A1F4BGK7-F1
#
_cell.length_a   1.000
_cell.length_b   1.000
_cell.length_c   1.000
_cell.angle_alpha   90.00
_cell.angle_beta   90.00
_cell.angle_gamma   90.00
#
_symmetry.space_group_name_H-M   'P 1'
#
loop_
_entity.id
_entity.type
_entity.pdbx_description
1 polymer ?
#
loop_
_entity_poly.entity_id
_entity_poly.type
_entity_poly.pdbx_seq_one_letter_code
_entity_poly.pdbx_strand_id
1 'polypeptide(L)'
;MDIFFGSSLHERYAARPLTLVDIGARGGLQPNWAPARRYLRVIGFEPDPKEHARLAAAADPRSRVYINAALHRQPATLALNVGRDGGTSSLLEPNLDFLRRFPDPQRYEVARQVPVQVDTLDRVLPAHDVRDPDFIKIDTQGAELAILEGGREALTRAVFGIEVEVLFAPLYWDQPPFGAIDALLRGHGFQLFDLRPSYWKRAAGARYGGPKGQLVFGDALYLKAEASFQRQLEAIADDDARCSKLLRALSVCLLYGYLDYAIELFEPNRGLLDPDTAGTVASQLRSRIPLSARLPHFRGRGWLSHLFYRAHRALYPTVGGWGSGGRNIGNLD
;
A
#
# COMPACT_ATOMS: atom_id res chain seq x y z
N MET A 1 -15.10 6.21 -8.07
CA MET A 1 -15.20 5.05 -8.98
C MET A 1 -15.75 3.90 -8.17
N ASP A 2 -16.81 3.23 -8.63
CA ASP A 2 -17.23 2.00 -7.94
C ASP A 2 -16.21 0.89 -8.25
N ILE A 3 -15.63 0.35 -7.19
CA ILE A 3 -14.65 -0.75 -7.22
C ILE A 3 -15.31 -2.10 -6.92
N PHE A 4 -16.58 -2.08 -6.51
CA PHE A 4 -17.38 -3.27 -6.28
C PHE A 4 -18.26 -3.53 -7.51
N PHE A 5 -18.67 -4.78 -7.69
CA PHE A 5 -19.36 -5.22 -8.91
C PHE A 5 -20.86 -5.37 -8.64
N GLY A 6 -21.68 -4.51 -9.25
CA GLY A 6 -23.15 -4.63 -9.24
C GLY A 6 -23.81 -4.56 -7.84
N SER A 7 -25.12 -4.31 -7.82
CA SER A 7 -25.91 -4.38 -6.57
C SER A 7 -26.15 -5.82 -6.09
N SER A 8 -26.17 -6.79 -7.01
CA SER A 8 -26.41 -8.20 -6.72
C SER A 8 -25.33 -8.83 -5.83
N LEU A 9 -24.11 -8.27 -5.80
CA LEU A 9 -23.02 -8.76 -4.94
C LEU A 9 -22.95 -8.05 -3.59
N HIS A 10 -23.91 -7.18 -3.25
CA HIS A 10 -23.96 -6.46 -1.97
C HIS A 10 -23.84 -7.40 -0.77
N GLU A 11 -24.68 -8.44 -0.73
CA GLU A 11 -24.73 -9.38 0.40
C GLU A 11 -23.40 -10.13 0.56
N ARG A 12 -22.76 -10.50 -0.57
CA ARG A 12 -21.46 -11.15 -0.57
C ARG A 12 -20.37 -10.25 0.02
N TYR A 13 -20.30 -8.99 -0.40
CA TYR A 13 -19.34 -8.03 0.16
C TYR A 13 -19.65 -7.64 1.60
N ALA A 14 -20.92 -7.62 2.00
CA ALA A 14 -21.31 -7.38 3.38
C ALA A 14 -20.93 -8.55 4.30
N ALA A 15 -21.07 -9.79 3.82
CA ALA A 15 -20.69 -11.00 4.56
C ALA A 15 -19.17 -11.21 4.60
N ARG A 16 -18.47 -10.90 3.50
CA ARG A 16 -17.01 -11.02 3.37
C ARG A 16 -16.41 -9.71 2.83
N PRO A 17 -16.23 -8.70 3.69
CA PRO A 17 -15.69 -7.41 3.27
C PRO A 17 -14.21 -7.51 2.89
N LEU A 18 -13.75 -6.54 2.10
CA LEU A 18 -12.33 -6.33 1.83
C LEU A 18 -11.61 -6.05 3.14
N THR A 19 -10.57 -6.81 3.47
CA THR A 19 -9.83 -6.66 4.73
C THR A 19 -8.46 -6.06 4.48
N LEU A 20 -8.27 -4.83 4.97
CA LEU A 20 -7.00 -4.09 4.97
C LEU A 20 -6.32 -4.23 6.33
N VAL A 21 -5.06 -4.64 6.31
CA VAL A 21 -4.14 -4.56 7.45
C VAL A 21 -3.26 -3.33 7.25
N ASP A 22 -3.42 -2.31 8.09
CA ASP A 22 -2.68 -1.03 8.00
C ASP A 22 -1.63 -0.96 9.11
N ILE A 23 -0.38 -1.22 8.76
CA ILE A 23 0.76 -1.28 9.68
C ILE A 23 1.50 0.06 9.64
N GLY A 24 1.50 0.77 10.78
CA GLY A 24 1.87 2.19 10.80
C GLY A 24 0.68 3.08 10.46
N ALA A 25 -0.39 2.96 11.26
CA ALA A 25 -1.70 3.54 10.96
C ALA A 25 -1.86 5.03 11.34
N ARG A 26 -0.78 5.72 11.70
CA ARG A 26 -0.77 7.16 12.04
C ARG A 26 -1.54 7.96 10.99
N GLY A 27 -2.39 8.88 11.45
CA GLY A 27 -3.25 9.69 10.58
C GLY A 27 -4.55 8.99 10.15
N GLY A 28 -4.64 7.67 10.30
CA GLY A 28 -5.81 6.86 9.96
C GLY A 28 -5.87 6.48 8.48
N LEU A 29 -7.03 5.96 8.06
CA LEU A 29 -7.22 5.41 6.71
C LEU A 29 -6.85 6.42 5.60
N GLN A 30 -5.92 6.02 4.74
CA GLN A 30 -5.45 6.84 3.64
C GLN A 30 -6.57 7.15 2.61
N PRO A 31 -6.51 8.32 1.93
CA PRO A 31 -7.57 8.74 1.00
C PRO A 31 -7.80 7.82 -0.21
N ASN A 32 -6.76 7.13 -0.70
CA ASN A 32 -6.87 6.15 -1.79
C ASN A 32 -7.87 5.02 -1.47
N TRP A 33 -8.06 4.66 -0.20
CA TRP A 33 -9.04 3.67 0.25
C TRP A 33 -10.47 4.18 0.37
N ALA A 34 -10.72 5.49 0.15
CA ALA A 34 -12.06 6.06 0.21
C ALA A 34 -13.11 5.35 -0.67
N PRO A 35 -12.80 4.91 -1.91
CA PRO A 35 -13.74 4.14 -2.74
C PRO A 35 -14.15 2.78 -2.13
N ALA A 36 -13.31 2.18 -1.28
CA ALA A 36 -13.56 0.88 -0.67
C ALA A 36 -14.43 0.95 0.59
N ARG A 37 -14.63 2.14 1.18
CA ARG A 37 -15.23 2.35 2.52
C ARG A 37 -16.52 1.58 2.78
N ARG A 38 -17.34 1.35 1.74
CA ARG A 38 -18.64 0.67 1.87
C ARG A 38 -18.50 -0.77 2.36
N TYR A 39 -17.46 -1.49 1.95
CA TYR A 39 -17.21 -2.88 2.34
C TYR A 39 -15.74 -3.10 2.70
N LEU A 40 -15.24 -2.23 3.57
CA LEU A 40 -13.86 -2.28 4.06
C LEU A 40 -13.85 -2.57 5.56
N ARG A 41 -13.12 -3.62 5.93
CA ARG A 41 -12.69 -3.88 7.29
C ARG A 41 -11.21 -3.48 7.42
N VAL A 42 -10.89 -2.62 8.37
CA VAL A 42 -9.52 -2.16 8.62
C VAL A 42 -9.03 -2.68 9.96
N ILE A 43 -7.83 -3.25 9.95
CA ILE A 43 -7.08 -3.67 11.14
C ILE A 43 -5.80 -2.85 11.16
N GLY A 44 -5.81 -1.76 11.94
CA GLY A 44 -4.70 -0.82 12.03
C GLY A 44 -3.77 -1.13 13.20
N PHE A 45 -2.46 -0.97 13.00
CA PHE A 45 -1.43 -1.07 14.04
C PHE A 45 -0.77 0.28 14.24
N GLU A 46 -0.84 0.80 15.47
CA GLU A 46 -0.21 2.06 15.86
C GLU A 46 0.46 1.90 17.24
N PRO A 47 1.81 1.91 17.30
CA PRO A 47 2.52 1.72 18.55
C PRO A 47 2.57 2.95 19.47
N ASP A 48 2.43 4.19 18.97
CA ASP A 48 2.39 5.40 19.80
C ASP A 48 1.05 5.43 20.57
N PRO A 49 1.04 5.25 21.91
CA PRO A 49 -0.22 5.14 22.66
C PRO A 49 -1.11 6.37 22.53
N LYS A 50 -0.52 7.55 22.32
CA LYS A 50 -1.28 8.80 22.13
C LYS A 50 -2.03 8.80 20.80
N GLU A 51 -1.38 8.37 19.73
CA GLU A 51 -2.00 8.32 18.40
C GLU A 51 -2.99 7.15 18.30
N HIS A 52 -2.66 6.00 18.88
CA HIS A 52 -3.59 4.88 19.00
C HIS A 52 -4.89 5.29 19.70
N ALA A 53 -4.81 5.97 20.85
CA ALA A 53 -6.00 6.41 21.58
C ALA A 53 -6.87 7.35 20.73
N ARG A 54 -6.25 8.25 19.96
CA ARG A 54 -6.96 9.14 19.02
C ARG A 54 -7.67 8.36 17.92
N LEU A 55 -6.99 7.37 17.34
CA LEU A 55 -7.54 6.54 16.26
C LEU A 55 -8.69 5.63 16.77
N ALA A 56 -8.50 4.99 17.92
CA ALA A 56 -9.48 4.13 18.55
C ALA A 56 -10.77 4.89 18.91
N ALA A 57 -10.65 6.12 19.43
CA ALA A 57 -11.80 6.96 19.77
C ALA A 57 -12.63 7.38 18.55
N ALA A 58 -12.03 7.47 17.36
CA ALA A 58 -12.70 7.85 16.11
C ALA A 58 -13.15 6.64 15.26
N ALA A 59 -12.86 5.42 15.69
CA ALA A 59 -13.13 4.21 14.95
C ALA A 59 -14.59 3.75 15.14
N ASP A 60 -15.18 3.21 14.08
CA ASP A 60 -16.37 2.38 14.19
C ASP A 60 -15.90 0.92 14.35
N PRO A 61 -16.10 0.27 15.51
CA PRO A 61 -15.56 -1.06 15.78
C PRO A 61 -16.02 -2.15 14.79
N ARG A 62 -17.13 -1.93 14.05
CA ARG A 62 -17.61 -2.89 13.04
C ARG A 62 -16.77 -2.86 11.77
N SER A 63 -16.17 -1.73 11.44
CA SER A 63 -15.41 -1.52 10.21
C SER A 63 -13.93 -1.26 10.44
N ARG A 64 -13.53 -0.79 11.63
CA ARG A 64 -12.17 -0.34 11.92
C ARG A 64 -11.78 -0.70 13.35
N VAL A 65 -10.69 -1.46 13.49
CA VAL A 65 -10.09 -1.81 14.77
C VAL A 65 -8.64 -1.36 14.76
N TYR A 66 -8.21 -0.62 15.79
CA TYR A 66 -6.82 -0.20 15.97
C TYR A 66 -6.20 -0.90 17.17
N ILE A 67 -5.04 -1.51 16.96
CA ILE A 67 -4.28 -2.29 17.94
C ILE A 67 -3.04 -1.47 18.34
N ASN A 68 -2.84 -1.29 19.65
CA ASN A 68 -1.66 -0.61 20.18
C ASN A 68 -0.47 -1.58 20.26
N ALA A 69 0.09 -1.90 19.12
CA ALA A 69 1.26 -2.78 19.00
C ALA A 69 2.12 -2.36 17.82
N ALA A 70 3.42 -2.63 17.93
CA ALA A 70 4.31 -2.68 16.77
C ALA A 70 4.46 -4.14 16.32
N LEU A 71 4.75 -4.34 15.04
CA LEU A 71 5.00 -5.65 14.48
C LEU A 71 6.49 -5.84 14.19
N HIS A 72 6.96 -7.08 14.25
CA HIS A 72 8.37 -7.43 14.06
C HIS A 72 8.53 -8.91 13.67
N ARG A 73 9.78 -9.37 13.46
CA ARG A 73 10.06 -10.77 13.08
C ARG A 73 9.88 -11.78 14.21
N GLN A 74 9.83 -11.32 15.46
CA GLN A 74 9.68 -12.14 16.65
C GLN A 74 9.15 -11.30 17.83
N PRO A 75 8.49 -11.92 18.83
CA PRO A 75 8.07 -11.23 20.04
C PRO A 75 9.26 -10.67 20.82
N ALA A 76 9.16 -9.40 21.24
CA ALA A 76 10.18 -8.75 22.06
C ALA A 76 9.63 -7.46 22.69
N THR A 77 10.41 -6.84 23.56
CA THR A 77 10.25 -5.44 23.93
C THR A 77 11.34 -4.64 23.25
N LEU A 78 10.96 -3.66 22.41
CA LEU A 78 11.88 -2.79 21.70
C LEU A 78 11.64 -1.32 22.08
N ALA A 79 12.63 -0.46 21.84
CA ALA A 79 12.46 0.98 22.00
C ALA A 79 11.97 1.59 20.69
N LEU A 80 10.82 2.27 20.71
CA LEU A 80 10.35 3.10 19.61
C LEU A 80 10.96 4.50 19.77
N ASN A 81 11.73 4.93 18.77
CA ASN A 81 12.24 6.29 18.66
C ASN A 81 11.12 7.19 18.11
N VAL A 82 10.50 8.01 18.97
CA VAL A 82 9.41 8.90 18.53
C VAL A 82 10.00 10.21 18.02
N GLY A 83 9.89 10.45 16.71
CA GLY A 83 10.34 11.69 16.09
C GLY A 83 9.50 12.90 16.53
N ARG A 84 10.03 14.12 16.35
CA ARG A 84 9.38 15.38 16.80
C ARG A 84 7.90 15.50 16.38
N ASP A 85 7.60 15.21 15.11
CA ASP A 85 6.24 15.28 14.57
C ASP A 85 5.54 13.91 14.54
N GLY A 86 6.19 12.88 15.09
CA GLY A 86 5.72 11.50 15.12
C GLY A 86 5.74 10.77 13.77
N GLY A 87 5.57 11.47 12.63
CA GLY A 87 5.58 10.87 11.29
C GLY A 87 6.90 10.22 10.86
N THR A 88 7.95 10.35 11.65
CA THR A 88 9.30 9.78 11.44
C THR A 88 9.68 8.81 12.57
N SER A 89 8.68 8.31 13.30
CA SER A 89 8.94 7.36 14.39
C SER A 89 9.35 6.01 13.83
N SER A 90 10.38 5.40 14.41
CA SER A 90 10.94 4.13 13.93
C SER A 90 11.47 3.29 15.09
N LEU A 91 11.52 1.98 14.89
CA LEU A 91 12.29 1.07 15.76
C LEU A 91 13.80 1.19 15.51
N LEU A 92 14.20 1.82 14.42
CA LEU A 92 15.60 2.07 14.06
C LEU A 92 16.03 3.49 14.47
N GLU A 93 17.33 3.67 14.68
CA GLU A 93 17.90 4.97 14.97
C GLU A 93 18.01 5.82 13.69
N PRO A 94 17.52 7.07 13.67
CA PRO A 94 17.69 7.96 12.51
C PRO A 94 19.15 8.27 12.21
N ASN A 95 19.56 8.16 10.94
CA ASN A 95 20.89 8.53 10.48
C ASN A 95 20.99 10.04 10.25
N LEU A 96 21.15 10.80 11.34
CA LEU A 96 21.19 12.26 11.28
C LEU A 96 22.35 12.81 10.43
N ASP A 97 23.46 12.08 10.30
CA ASP A 97 24.60 12.48 9.46
C ASP A 97 24.24 12.48 7.97
N PHE A 98 23.47 11.49 7.53
CA PHE A 98 22.92 11.49 6.18
C PHE A 98 21.82 12.52 6.00
N LEU A 99 20.89 12.60 6.96
CA LEU A 99 19.69 13.44 6.90
C LEU A 99 20.03 14.94 6.85
N ARG A 100 21.04 15.41 7.60
CA ARG A 100 21.51 16.81 7.59
C ARG A 100 21.94 17.33 6.21
N ARG A 101 22.12 16.44 5.23
CA ARG A 101 22.45 16.80 3.85
C ARG A 101 21.22 17.30 3.06
N PHE A 102 20.02 17.18 3.61
CA PHE A 102 18.76 17.60 3.01
C PHE A 102 18.06 18.64 3.90
N PRO A 103 17.12 19.43 3.36
CA PRO A 103 16.31 20.32 4.17
C PRO A 103 15.46 19.57 5.20
N ASP A 104 15.10 20.27 6.27
CA ASP A 104 14.21 19.76 7.34
C ASP A 104 14.70 18.48 8.05
N PRO A 105 16.00 18.37 8.46
CA PRO A 105 16.48 17.17 9.15
C PRO A 105 15.92 17.03 10.57
N GLN A 106 15.51 18.13 11.20
CA GLN A 106 15.04 18.16 12.59
C GLN A 106 13.76 17.35 12.83
N ARG A 107 12.97 17.06 11.77
CA ARG A 107 11.80 16.18 11.87
C ARG A 107 12.16 14.75 12.26
N TYR A 108 13.39 14.32 12.00
CA TYR A 108 13.89 12.99 12.37
C TYR A 108 14.57 12.96 13.75
N GLU A 109 14.72 14.10 14.43
CA GLU A 109 15.27 14.09 15.78
C GLU A 109 14.31 13.40 16.74
N VAL A 110 14.87 12.50 17.56
CA VAL A 110 14.11 11.72 18.54
C VAL A 110 13.71 12.62 19.69
N ALA A 111 12.40 12.84 19.85
CA ALA A 111 11.84 13.64 20.93
C ALA A 111 11.74 12.84 22.24
N ARG A 112 11.44 11.54 22.13
CA ARG A 112 11.39 10.60 23.26
C ARG A 112 11.57 9.16 22.76
N GLN A 113 11.99 8.28 23.65
CA GLN A 113 11.95 6.84 23.43
C GLN A 113 10.87 6.22 24.31
N VAL A 114 10.07 5.32 23.75
CA VAL A 114 9.04 4.59 24.48
C VAL A 114 9.23 3.09 24.30
N PRO A 115 9.21 2.27 25.38
CA PRO A 115 9.23 0.83 25.24
C PRO A 115 7.90 0.36 24.63
N VAL A 116 7.97 -0.49 23.61
CA VAL A 116 6.80 -1.06 22.94
C VAL A 116 6.93 -2.57 22.88
N GLN A 117 5.81 -3.25 23.12
CA GLN A 117 5.72 -4.68 22.85
C GLN A 117 5.60 -4.88 21.34
N VAL A 118 6.43 -5.76 20.82
CA VAL A 118 6.38 -6.18 19.42
C VAL A 118 6.03 -7.66 19.33
N ASP A 119 5.30 -8.03 18.29
CA ASP A 119 4.98 -9.43 17.97
C ASP A 119 4.94 -9.63 16.44
N THR A 120 4.88 -10.87 16.01
CA THR A 120 4.80 -11.27 14.60
C THR A 120 3.41 -11.07 14.04
N LEU A 121 3.32 -10.69 12.77
CA LEU A 121 2.04 -10.59 12.06
C LEU A 121 1.27 -11.92 12.11
N ASP A 122 1.96 -13.05 11.93
CA ASP A 122 1.37 -14.39 11.91
C ASP A 122 0.77 -14.80 13.26
N ARG A 123 1.25 -14.26 14.39
CA ARG A 123 0.64 -14.48 15.72
C ARG A 123 -0.51 -13.54 16.00
N VAL A 124 -0.38 -12.28 15.58
CA VAL A 124 -1.32 -11.23 15.97
C VAL A 124 -2.60 -11.28 15.14
N LEU A 125 -2.53 -11.57 13.83
CA LEU A 125 -3.73 -11.63 12.99
C LEU A 125 -4.76 -12.67 13.50
N PRO A 126 -4.40 -13.94 13.77
CA PRO A 126 -5.35 -14.92 14.32
C PRO A 126 -5.86 -14.54 15.71
N ALA A 127 -5.03 -13.93 16.56
CA ALA A 127 -5.42 -13.49 17.90
C ALA A 127 -6.53 -12.41 17.87
N HIS A 128 -6.66 -11.68 16.75
CA HIS A 128 -7.72 -10.70 16.52
C HIS A 128 -8.80 -11.18 15.52
N ASP A 129 -8.88 -12.49 15.29
CA ASP A 129 -9.81 -13.11 14.34
C ASP A 129 -9.74 -12.51 12.92
N VAL A 130 -8.50 -12.32 12.46
CA VAL A 130 -8.16 -11.90 11.10
C VAL A 130 -7.47 -13.08 10.42
N ARG A 131 -8.25 -13.88 9.70
CA ARG A 131 -7.73 -15.12 9.08
C ARG A 131 -7.45 -14.99 7.59
N ASP A 132 -8.08 -14.02 6.94
CA ASP A 132 -8.02 -13.86 5.49
C ASP A 132 -7.88 -12.37 5.07
N PRO A 133 -6.77 -11.72 5.46
CA PRO A 133 -6.46 -10.37 4.98
C PRO A 133 -6.29 -10.36 3.46
N ASP A 134 -6.78 -9.31 2.80
CA ASP A 134 -6.62 -9.15 1.35
C ASP A 134 -5.44 -8.27 1.01
N PHE A 135 -5.21 -7.24 1.82
CA PHE A 135 -4.22 -6.23 1.55
C PHE A 135 -3.46 -5.86 2.81
N ILE A 136 -2.15 -5.69 2.69
CA ILE A 136 -1.31 -5.14 3.76
C ILE A 136 -0.69 -3.83 3.30
N LYS A 137 -0.84 -2.77 4.08
CA LYS A 137 -0.07 -1.55 3.93
C LYS A 137 0.97 -1.48 5.06
N ILE A 138 2.22 -1.18 4.75
CA ILE A 138 3.32 -1.08 5.73
C ILE A 138 4.07 0.23 5.53
N ASP A 139 4.05 1.09 6.55
CA ASP A 139 4.78 2.37 6.58
C ASP A 139 5.28 2.57 8.01
N THR A 140 6.45 2.02 8.29
CA THR A 140 7.02 1.92 9.64
C THR A 140 8.42 2.48 9.73
N GLN A 141 8.83 3.23 8.71
CA GLN A 141 10.07 3.98 8.69
C GLN A 141 11.31 3.09 8.94
N GLY A 142 11.37 1.93 8.28
CA GLY A 142 12.55 1.06 8.25
C GLY A 142 12.38 -0.34 8.87
N ALA A 143 11.26 -0.62 9.54
CA ALA A 143 10.98 -1.94 10.13
C ALA A 143 10.33 -2.94 9.15
N GLU A 144 10.12 -2.54 7.90
CA GLU A 144 9.27 -3.25 6.93
C GLU A 144 9.73 -4.69 6.70
N LEU A 145 11.05 -4.91 6.53
CA LEU A 145 11.58 -6.26 6.31
C LEU A 145 11.31 -7.19 7.50
N ALA A 146 11.50 -6.70 8.74
CA ALA A 146 11.27 -7.52 9.93
C ALA A 146 9.78 -7.87 10.10
N ILE A 147 8.89 -6.93 9.77
CA ILE A 147 7.44 -7.17 9.79
C ILE A 147 7.05 -8.24 8.77
N LEU A 148 7.57 -8.13 7.54
CA LEU A 148 7.34 -9.12 6.48
C LEU A 148 7.90 -10.50 6.86
N GLU A 149 9.06 -10.56 7.50
CA GLU A 149 9.64 -11.81 8.02
C GLU A 149 8.76 -12.46 9.10
N GLY A 150 8.07 -11.67 9.92
CA GLY A 150 7.10 -12.14 10.90
C GLY A 150 5.70 -12.43 10.33
N GLY A 151 5.50 -12.30 9.02
CA GLY A 151 4.21 -12.47 8.35
C GLY A 151 4.21 -13.50 7.23
N ARG A 152 5.20 -14.39 7.18
CA ARG A 152 5.43 -15.32 6.07
C ARG A 152 4.23 -16.22 5.78
N GLU A 153 3.49 -16.64 6.81
CA GLU A 153 2.29 -17.44 6.63
C GLU A 153 1.18 -16.61 5.97
N ALA A 154 0.89 -15.41 6.51
CA ALA A 154 -0.11 -14.51 5.94
C ALA A 154 0.20 -14.14 4.48
N LEU A 155 1.48 -13.81 4.18
CA LEU A 155 1.97 -13.50 2.84
C LEU A 155 1.77 -14.67 1.85
N THR A 156 1.93 -15.90 2.33
CA THR A 156 1.83 -17.09 1.49
C THR A 156 0.36 -17.46 1.23
N ARG A 157 -0.48 -17.42 2.27
CA ARG A 157 -1.80 -18.07 2.26
C ARG A 157 -2.97 -17.13 1.97
N ALA A 158 -2.87 -15.85 2.31
CA ALA A 158 -4.04 -14.97 2.36
C ALA A 158 -3.88 -13.68 1.56
N VAL A 159 -2.74 -12.99 1.70
CA VAL A 159 -2.60 -11.63 1.18
C VAL A 159 -2.52 -11.60 -0.35
N PHE A 160 -3.37 -10.78 -0.96
CA PHE A 160 -3.38 -10.55 -2.41
C PHE A 160 -2.51 -9.35 -2.81
N GLY A 161 -2.55 -8.26 -2.05
CA GLY A 161 -1.80 -7.04 -2.37
C GLY A 161 -1.05 -6.45 -1.19
N ILE A 162 0.06 -5.77 -1.47
CA ILE A 162 0.90 -5.12 -0.47
C ILE A 162 1.33 -3.75 -0.98
N GLU A 163 1.16 -2.73 -0.16
CA GLU A 163 1.80 -1.42 -0.35
C GLU A 163 2.83 -1.26 0.78
N VAL A 164 4.09 -1.07 0.44
CA VAL A 164 5.17 -1.02 1.43
C VAL A 164 6.08 0.19 1.17
N GLU A 165 6.36 0.96 2.21
CA GLU A 165 7.38 2.01 2.16
C GLU A 165 8.75 1.36 1.98
N VAL A 166 9.51 1.82 0.98
CA VAL A 166 10.84 1.32 0.66
C VAL A 166 11.84 2.45 0.68
N LEU A 167 12.95 2.22 1.35
CA LEU A 167 14.00 3.21 1.52
C LEU A 167 15.15 2.92 0.54
N PHE A 168 15.48 3.91 -0.30
CA PHE A 168 16.57 3.85 -1.29
C PHE A 168 17.86 4.51 -0.78
N ALA A 169 17.77 5.26 0.32
CA ALA A 169 18.87 5.95 0.95
C ALA A 169 18.87 5.67 2.47
N PRO A 170 20.02 5.77 3.17
CA PRO A 170 20.15 5.40 4.57
C PRO A 170 19.57 6.50 5.48
N LEU A 171 18.25 6.55 5.60
CA LEU A 171 17.53 7.43 6.53
C LEU A 171 17.67 6.98 7.99
N TYR A 172 17.82 5.68 8.21
CA TYR A 172 17.99 5.05 9.51
C TYR A 172 19.21 4.11 9.48
N TRP A 173 19.83 3.90 10.63
CA TRP A 173 20.90 2.90 10.79
C TRP A 173 20.34 1.49 10.72
N ASP A 174 21.11 0.58 10.11
CA ASP A 174 20.75 -0.84 9.91
C ASP A 174 19.43 -1.09 9.18
N GLN A 175 18.91 -0.09 8.47
CA GLN A 175 17.72 -0.27 7.65
C GLN A 175 17.95 -1.29 6.54
N PRO A 176 16.95 -2.11 6.19
CA PRO A 176 17.03 -3.00 5.06
C PRO A 176 17.06 -2.20 3.75
N PRO A 177 17.82 -2.65 2.73
CA PRO A 177 17.73 -2.08 1.39
C PRO A 177 16.44 -2.52 0.71
N PHE A 178 15.92 -1.70 -0.22
CA PHE A 178 14.79 -2.07 -1.09
C PHE A 178 14.92 -3.49 -1.70
N GLY A 179 16.12 -3.86 -2.16
CA GLY A 179 16.35 -5.17 -2.77
C GLY A 179 16.09 -6.37 -1.85
N ALA A 180 16.22 -6.20 -0.52
CA ALA A 180 15.90 -7.26 0.43
C ALA A 180 14.38 -7.46 0.57
N ILE A 181 13.62 -6.35 0.58
CA ILE A 181 12.15 -6.38 0.59
C ILE A 181 11.63 -6.99 -0.72
N ASP A 182 12.15 -6.55 -1.87
CA ASP A 182 11.75 -7.09 -3.18
C ASP A 182 12.02 -8.60 -3.29
N ALA A 183 13.22 -9.04 -2.87
CA ALA A 183 13.58 -10.46 -2.88
C ALA A 183 12.64 -11.31 -2.02
N LEU A 184 12.31 -10.84 -0.80
CA LEU A 184 11.39 -11.54 0.09
C LEU A 184 9.99 -11.64 -0.53
N LEU A 185 9.43 -10.52 -1.00
CA LEU A 185 8.07 -10.50 -1.56
C LEU A 185 7.95 -11.36 -2.82
N ARG A 186 8.95 -11.31 -3.72
CA ARG A 186 9.01 -12.23 -4.87
C ARG A 186 9.10 -13.69 -4.45
N GLY A 187 9.85 -13.99 -3.39
CA GLY A 187 9.92 -15.33 -2.79
C GLY A 187 8.56 -15.85 -2.30
N HIS A 188 7.63 -14.96 -1.94
CA HIS A 188 6.25 -15.30 -1.57
C HIS A 188 5.25 -15.16 -2.73
N GLY A 189 5.72 -15.07 -3.97
CA GLY A 189 4.89 -15.08 -5.17
C GLY A 189 4.23 -13.74 -5.49
N PHE A 190 4.72 -12.63 -4.95
CA PHE A 190 4.32 -11.28 -5.35
C PHE A 190 5.15 -10.77 -6.52
N GLN A 191 4.61 -9.80 -7.25
CA GLN A 191 5.33 -9.06 -8.28
C GLN A 191 5.12 -7.55 -8.07
N LEU A 192 6.15 -6.77 -8.37
CA LEU A 192 6.10 -5.30 -8.28
C LEU A 192 5.25 -4.76 -9.43
N PHE A 193 4.14 -4.10 -9.11
CA PHE A 193 3.22 -3.46 -10.06
C PHE A 193 3.49 -1.96 -10.23
N ASP A 194 3.85 -1.29 -9.14
CA ASP A 194 4.14 0.14 -9.19
C ASP A 194 5.18 0.54 -8.16
N LEU A 195 5.81 1.68 -8.43
CA LEU A 195 6.66 2.38 -7.50
C LEU A 195 6.37 3.87 -7.58
N ARG A 196 5.97 4.45 -6.44
CA ARG A 196 5.85 5.90 -6.26
C ARG A 196 7.12 6.46 -5.61
N PRO A 197 8.13 6.88 -6.39
CA PRO A 197 9.38 7.38 -5.82
C PRO A 197 9.25 8.79 -5.25
N SER A 198 10.03 9.04 -4.20
CA SER A 198 10.22 10.33 -3.56
C SER A 198 11.68 10.78 -3.69
N TYR A 199 11.87 12.03 -4.13
CA TYR A 199 13.17 12.62 -4.39
C TYR A 199 13.41 13.85 -3.53
N TRP A 200 14.61 13.97 -2.96
CA TRP A 200 15.03 15.15 -2.19
C TRP A 200 16.26 15.82 -2.80
N LYS A 201 16.23 17.15 -2.88
CA LYS A 201 17.40 17.96 -3.27
C LYS A 201 18.32 18.16 -2.07
N ARG A 202 19.63 18.16 -2.33
CA ARG A 202 20.64 18.48 -1.31
C ARG A 202 20.44 19.90 -0.80
N ALA A 203 20.57 20.12 0.51
CA ALA A 203 20.35 21.42 1.15
C ALA A 203 21.22 22.52 0.52
N ALA A 204 22.51 22.25 0.29
CA ALA A 204 23.46 23.19 -0.33
C ALA A 204 23.07 23.61 -1.76
N GLY A 205 22.28 22.78 -2.46
CA GLY A 205 21.90 22.99 -3.87
C GLY A 205 20.40 23.11 -4.10
N ALA A 206 19.57 23.25 -3.06
CA ALA A 206 18.12 23.10 -3.14
C ALA A 206 17.47 24.08 -4.14
N ARG A 207 18.07 25.27 -4.33
CA ARG A 207 17.58 26.33 -5.23
C ARG A 207 18.01 26.19 -6.70
N TYR A 208 18.94 25.30 -7.03
CA TYR A 208 19.54 25.24 -8.37
C TYR A 208 19.07 24.00 -9.16
N GLY A 209 19.02 24.11 -10.49
CA GLY A 209 18.62 23.02 -11.38
C GLY A 209 17.12 22.68 -11.33
N GLY A 210 16.74 21.53 -11.87
CA GLY A 210 15.34 21.08 -11.92
C GLY A 210 14.74 20.73 -10.54
N PRO A 211 13.44 20.36 -10.52
CA PRO A 211 12.73 20.03 -9.27
C PRO A 211 13.11 18.66 -8.70
N LYS A 212 13.73 17.79 -9.50
CA LYS A 212 14.08 16.41 -9.12
C LYS A 212 15.42 16.36 -8.41
N GLY A 213 15.45 15.76 -7.23
CA GLY A 213 16.66 15.52 -6.44
C GLY A 213 17.17 14.07 -6.50
N GLN A 214 17.83 13.63 -5.45
CA GLN A 214 18.22 12.23 -5.24
C GLN A 214 17.00 11.39 -4.87
N LEU A 215 16.91 10.16 -5.38
CA LEU A 215 15.92 9.17 -4.93
C LEU A 215 16.20 8.77 -3.46
N VAL A 216 15.20 8.89 -2.59
CA VAL A 216 15.38 8.69 -1.15
C VAL A 216 14.54 7.55 -0.60
N PHE A 217 13.25 7.57 -0.88
CA PHE A 217 12.29 6.54 -0.47
C PHE A 217 11.18 6.46 -1.51
N GLY A 218 10.21 5.59 -1.31
CA GLY A 218 8.98 5.55 -2.10
C GLY A 218 8.03 4.51 -1.57
N ASP A 219 6.86 4.42 -2.18
CA ASP A 219 5.87 3.39 -1.89
C ASP A 219 5.86 2.39 -3.04
N ALA A 220 6.04 1.11 -2.72
CA ALA A 220 6.04 0.04 -3.69
C ALA A 220 4.74 -0.77 -3.59
N LEU A 221 4.04 -0.91 -4.70
CA LEU A 221 2.83 -1.72 -4.82
C LEU A 221 3.20 -3.09 -5.38
N TYR A 222 2.91 -4.11 -4.60
CA TYR A 222 3.05 -5.49 -4.98
C TYR A 222 1.66 -6.14 -5.04
N LEU A 223 1.37 -6.85 -6.12
CA LEU A 223 0.20 -7.74 -6.17
C LEU A 223 0.70 -9.18 -6.35
N LYS A 224 -0.06 -10.14 -5.85
CA LYS A 224 0.21 -11.57 -6.03
C LYS A 224 0.28 -11.86 -7.52
N ALA A 225 1.32 -12.55 -7.99
CA ALA A 225 1.42 -12.97 -9.38
C ALA A 225 0.29 -13.94 -9.74
N GLU A 226 -0.18 -13.90 -10.99
CA GLU A 226 -1.35 -14.65 -11.48
C GLU A 226 -1.29 -16.13 -11.04
N ALA A 227 -0.22 -16.86 -11.42
CA ALA A 227 -0.08 -18.27 -11.09
C ALA A 227 0.00 -18.55 -9.57
N SER A 228 0.51 -17.60 -8.79
CA SER A 228 0.53 -17.71 -7.33
C SER A 228 -0.85 -17.45 -6.74
N PHE A 229 -1.64 -16.55 -7.33
CA PHE A 229 -3.00 -16.28 -6.93
C PHE A 229 -3.95 -17.43 -7.31
N GLN A 230 -3.80 -18.05 -8.47
CA GLN A 230 -4.59 -19.24 -8.85
C GLN A 230 -4.41 -20.37 -7.83
N ARG A 231 -3.16 -20.69 -7.48
CA ARG A 231 -2.86 -21.69 -6.42
C ARG A 231 -3.51 -21.33 -5.08
N GLN A 232 -3.55 -20.05 -4.75
CA GLN A 232 -4.20 -19.56 -3.53
C GLN A 232 -5.73 -19.75 -3.59
N LEU A 233 -6.36 -19.46 -4.74
CA LEU A 233 -7.79 -19.70 -4.94
C LEU A 233 -8.14 -21.19 -4.91
N GLU A 234 -7.38 -22.03 -5.59
CA GLU A 234 -7.55 -23.49 -5.62
C GLU A 234 -7.47 -24.12 -4.23
N ALA A 235 -6.64 -23.56 -3.34
CA ALA A 235 -6.52 -24.02 -1.96
C ALA A 235 -7.76 -23.70 -1.08
N ILE A 236 -8.65 -22.81 -1.52
CA ILE A 236 -9.90 -22.50 -0.82
C ILE A 236 -10.94 -23.54 -1.23
N ALA A 237 -11.33 -24.43 -0.31
CA ALA A 237 -12.25 -25.54 -0.60
C ALA A 237 -13.71 -25.09 -0.83
N ASP A 238 -14.16 -24.05 -0.14
CA ASP A 238 -15.51 -23.50 -0.26
C ASP A 238 -15.61 -22.59 -1.48
N ASP A 239 -16.43 -22.95 -2.47
CA ASP A 239 -16.59 -22.19 -3.71
C ASP A 239 -17.10 -20.77 -3.44
N ASP A 240 -17.95 -20.59 -2.43
CA ASP A 240 -18.47 -19.27 -2.05
C ASP A 240 -17.36 -18.36 -1.50
N ALA A 241 -16.48 -18.89 -0.64
CA ALA A 241 -15.29 -18.19 -0.15
C ALA A 241 -14.29 -17.92 -1.27
N ARG A 242 -14.09 -18.89 -2.18
CA ARG A 242 -13.19 -18.74 -3.34
C ARG A 242 -13.67 -17.63 -4.26
N CYS A 243 -14.96 -17.61 -4.61
CA CYS A 243 -15.61 -16.55 -5.38
C CYS A 243 -15.47 -15.18 -4.69
N SER A 244 -15.69 -15.14 -3.37
CA SER A 244 -15.53 -13.90 -2.59
C SER A 244 -14.07 -13.41 -2.55
N LYS A 245 -13.09 -14.31 -2.53
CA LYS A 245 -11.66 -13.95 -2.59
C LYS A 245 -11.29 -13.39 -3.95
N LEU A 246 -11.75 -14.01 -5.03
CA LEU A 246 -11.58 -13.49 -6.39
C LEU A 246 -12.14 -12.07 -6.50
N LEU A 247 -13.40 -11.86 -6.11
CA LEU A 247 -14.06 -10.57 -6.23
C LEU A 247 -13.34 -9.46 -5.45
N ARG A 248 -12.86 -9.74 -4.23
CA ARG A 248 -12.06 -8.79 -3.44
C ARG A 248 -10.73 -8.46 -4.12
N ALA A 249 -10.04 -9.45 -4.69
CA ALA A 249 -8.81 -9.23 -5.45
C ALA A 249 -9.06 -8.33 -6.69
N LEU A 250 -10.14 -8.59 -7.44
CA LEU A 250 -10.55 -7.74 -8.55
C LEU A 250 -10.87 -6.30 -8.10
N SER A 251 -11.53 -6.13 -6.94
CA SER A 251 -11.76 -4.81 -6.35
C SER A 251 -10.47 -4.10 -5.96
N VAL A 252 -9.44 -4.80 -5.47
CA VAL A 252 -8.10 -4.23 -5.24
C VAL A 252 -7.47 -3.78 -6.56
N CYS A 253 -7.52 -4.60 -7.61
CA CYS A 253 -7.01 -4.21 -8.92
C CYS A 253 -7.70 -2.93 -9.43
N LEU A 254 -9.02 -2.83 -9.28
CA LEU A 254 -9.77 -1.62 -9.62
C LEU A 254 -9.39 -0.43 -8.71
N LEU A 255 -9.19 -0.65 -7.42
CA LEU A 255 -8.79 0.39 -6.47
C LEU A 255 -7.47 1.07 -6.88
N TYR A 256 -6.54 0.30 -7.44
CA TYR A 256 -5.25 0.78 -7.94
C TYR A 256 -5.21 0.94 -9.47
N GLY A 257 -6.33 0.80 -10.18
CA GLY A 257 -6.44 1.10 -11.62
C GLY A 257 -5.89 0.05 -12.60
N TYR A 258 -5.56 -1.16 -12.14
CA TYR A 258 -5.04 -2.26 -12.97
C TYR A 258 -6.16 -3.13 -13.54
N LEU A 259 -6.93 -2.58 -14.48
CA LEU A 259 -8.06 -3.26 -15.12
C LEU A 259 -7.65 -4.43 -16.01
N ASP A 260 -6.52 -4.29 -16.70
CA ASP A 260 -5.90 -5.34 -17.49
C ASP A 260 -5.61 -6.56 -16.63
N TYR A 261 -4.98 -6.34 -15.47
CA TYR A 261 -4.69 -7.41 -14.52
C TYR A 261 -5.96 -8.00 -13.90
N ALA A 262 -6.96 -7.17 -13.59
CA ALA A 262 -8.26 -7.66 -13.14
C ALA A 262 -8.91 -8.61 -14.17
N ILE A 263 -8.83 -8.30 -15.47
CA ILE A 263 -9.35 -9.16 -16.52
C ILE A 263 -8.57 -10.47 -16.60
N GLU A 264 -7.23 -10.41 -16.51
CA GLU A 264 -6.37 -11.60 -16.49
C GLU A 264 -6.74 -12.57 -15.36
N LEU A 265 -7.00 -12.05 -14.16
CA LEU A 265 -7.43 -12.88 -13.02
C LEU A 265 -8.87 -13.41 -13.16
N PHE A 266 -9.76 -12.64 -13.79
CA PHE A 266 -11.18 -12.97 -13.90
C PHE A 266 -11.46 -14.06 -14.93
N GLU A 267 -10.84 -14.02 -16.12
CA GLU A 267 -11.22 -14.90 -17.24
C GLU A 267 -11.11 -16.40 -16.92
N PRO A 268 -10.02 -16.93 -16.34
CA PRO A 268 -9.92 -18.34 -15.97
C PRO A 268 -10.92 -18.75 -14.88
N ASN A 269 -11.34 -17.79 -14.04
CA ASN A 269 -12.17 -18.01 -12.86
C ASN A 269 -13.65 -17.67 -13.08
N ARG A 270 -14.05 -17.36 -14.32
CA ARG A 270 -15.41 -16.94 -14.65
C ARG A 270 -16.48 -17.95 -14.23
N GLY A 271 -16.15 -19.23 -14.24
CA GLY A 271 -17.03 -20.33 -13.82
C GLY A 271 -17.37 -20.35 -12.32
N LEU A 272 -16.69 -19.57 -11.48
CA LEU A 272 -17.02 -19.44 -10.05
C LEU A 272 -18.26 -18.56 -9.79
N LEU A 273 -18.78 -17.90 -10.83
CA LEU A 273 -19.96 -17.05 -10.74
C LEU A 273 -21.06 -17.60 -11.64
N ASP A 274 -22.31 -17.36 -11.25
CA ASP A 274 -23.44 -17.61 -12.14
C ASP A 274 -23.33 -16.75 -13.42
N PRO A 275 -23.92 -17.18 -14.55
CA PRO A 275 -23.74 -16.51 -15.84
C PRO A 275 -24.10 -15.02 -15.85
N ASP A 276 -25.12 -14.61 -15.09
CA ASP A 276 -25.61 -13.23 -15.07
C ASP A 276 -24.65 -12.33 -14.29
N THR A 277 -24.20 -12.78 -13.12
CA THR A 277 -23.19 -12.08 -12.32
C THR A 277 -21.86 -12.01 -13.07
N ALA A 278 -21.43 -13.11 -13.70
CA ALA A 278 -20.24 -13.14 -14.54
C ALA A 278 -20.33 -12.12 -15.69
N GLY A 279 -21.49 -12.03 -16.35
CA GLY A 279 -21.75 -11.05 -17.39
C GLY A 279 -21.66 -9.60 -16.89
N THR A 280 -22.19 -9.33 -15.69
CA THR A 280 -22.12 -8.02 -15.04
C THR A 280 -20.68 -7.61 -14.73
N VAL A 281 -19.90 -8.50 -14.09
CA VAL A 281 -18.48 -8.28 -13.78
C VAL A 281 -17.68 -8.02 -15.06
N ALA A 282 -17.85 -8.88 -16.06
CA ALA A 282 -17.18 -8.77 -17.35
C ALA A 282 -17.49 -7.45 -18.07
N SER A 283 -18.76 -7.03 -18.06
CA SER A 283 -19.20 -5.75 -18.65
C SER A 283 -18.55 -4.56 -17.95
N GLN A 284 -18.54 -4.55 -16.61
CA GLN A 284 -17.92 -3.48 -15.83
C GLN A 284 -16.41 -3.37 -16.10
N LEU A 285 -15.69 -4.50 -16.12
CA LEU A 285 -14.25 -4.55 -16.43
C LEU A 285 -13.95 -4.03 -17.85
N ARG A 286 -14.77 -4.40 -18.85
CA ARG A 286 -14.54 -4.03 -20.26
C ARG A 286 -15.06 -2.64 -20.65
N SER A 287 -15.91 -2.03 -19.83
CA SER A 287 -16.54 -0.73 -20.17
C SER A 287 -15.56 0.46 -20.18
N ARG A 288 -14.36 0.32 -19.60
CA ARG A 288 -13.45 1.42 -19.32
C ARG A 288 -12.26 1.47 -20.26
N ILE A 289 -12.51 1.92 -21.49
CA ILE A 289 -11.46 2.22 -22.47
C ILE A 289 -10.97 3.66 -22.24
N PRO A 290 -9.67 3.90 -21.99
CA PRO A 290 -9.16 5.24 -21.75
C PRO A 290 -9.31 6.12 -23.00
N LEU A 291 -9.46 7.44 -22.80
CA LEU A 291 -9.59 8.40 -23.89
C LEU A 291 -8.39 8.32 -24.85
N SER A 292 -7.19 8.08 -24.33
CA SER A 292 -5.95 7.93 -25.11
C SER A 292 -6.02 6.82 -26.16
N ALA A 293 -6.76 5.73 -25.87
CA ALA A 293 -7.03 4.62 -26.78
C ALA A 293 -8.17 4.91 -27.76
N ARG A 294 -9.07 5.84 -27.43
CA ARG A 294 -10.15 6.32 -28.32
C ARG A 294 -9.69 7.43 -29.27
N LEU A 295 -8.62 8.15 -28.92
CA LEU A 295 -8.08 9.24 -29.73
C LEU A 295 -7.27 8.70 -30.91
N PRO A 296 -7.66 8.98 -32.17
CA PRO A 296 -6.90 8.57 -33.34
C PRO A 296 -5.52 9.21 -33.35
N HIS A 297 -4.60 8.62 -34.12
CA HIS A 297 -3.33 9.27 -34.39
C HIS A 297 -3.57 10.49 -35.30
N PHE A 298 -3.04 11.65 -34.92
CA PHE A 298 -3.14 12.87 -35.72
C PHE A 298 -1.82 13.64 -35.72
N ARG A 299 -1.55 14.33 -36.83
CA ARG A 299 -0.31 15.10 -37.03
C ARG A 299 -0.24 16.22 -35.97
N GLY A 300 0.86 16.28 -35.22
CA GLY A 300 1.05 17.26 -34.14
C GLY A 300 0.68 16.76 -32.73
N ARG A 301 0.15 15.54 -32.57
CA ARG A 301 -0.12 14.92 -31.24
C ARG A 301 1.10 14.94 -30.32
N GLY A 302 2.28 14.62 -30.86
CA GLY A 302 3.55 14.66 -30.10
C GLY A 302 3.94 16.07 -29.65
N TRP A 303 3.73 17.08 -30.50
CA TRP A 303 4.00 18.47 -30.15
C TRP A 303 3.07 18.97 -29.05
N LEU A 304 1.76 18.69 -29.14
CA LEU A 304 0.79 19.00 -28.08
C LEU A 304 1.16 18.31 -26.76
N SER A 305 1.46 17.02 -26.81
CA SER A 305 1.90 16.27 -25.63
C SER A 305 3.15 16.91 -25.00
N HIS A 306 4.13 17.31 -25.80
CA HIS A 306 5.33 17.98 -25.30
C HIS A 306 5.03 19.36 -24.70
N LEU A 307 4.12 20.13 -25.30
CA LEU A 307 3.68 21.42 -24.76
C LEU A 307 3.04 21.25 -23.39
N PHE A 308 2.10 20.32 -23.24
CA PHE A 308 1.47 20.01 -21.95
C PHE A 308 2.49 19.47 -20.94
N TYR A 309 3.43 18.65 -21.37
CA TYR A 309 4.51 18.15 -20.52
C TYR A 309 5.40 19.29 -19.99
N ARG A 310 5.75 20.28 -20.85
CA ARG A 310 6.52 21.46 -20.43
C ARG A 310 5.73 22.33 -19.44
N ALA A 311 4.44 22.55 -19.70
CA ALA A 311 3.57 23.28 -18.78
C ALA A 311 3.46 22.56 -17.42
N HIS A 312 3.25 21.24 -17.44
CA HIS A 312 3.26 20.41 -16.24
C HIS A 312 4.58 20.52 -15.48
N ARG A 313 5.73 20.44 -16.16
CA ARG A 313 7.04 20.62 -15.51
C ARG A 313 7.22 21.99 -14.85
N ALA A 314 6.66 23.05 -15.45
CA ALA A 314 6.71 24.39 -14.87
C ALA A 314 5.82 24.54 -13.63
N LEU A 315 4.74 23.76 -13.58
CA LEU A 315 3.74 23.76 -12.49
C LEU A 315 3.88 22.55 -11.55
N TYR A 316 4.97 21.80 -11.65
CA TYR A 316 5.13 20.53 -10.95
C TYR A 316 5.18 20.77 -9.43
N PRO A 317 4.28 20.16 -8.65
CA PRO A 317 4.21 20.41 -7.22
C PRO A 317 5.46 19.89 -6.52
N THR A 318 5.96 20.67 -5.57
CA THR A 318 7.10 20.29 -4.72
C THR A 318 6.77 20.60 -3.26
N VAL A 319 7.24 19.75 -2.35
CA VAL A 319 7.16 20.00 -0.91
C VAL A 319 8.30 20.92 -0.53
N GLY A 320 7.96 22.18 -0.20
CA GLY A 320 8.94 23.20 0.19
C GLY A 320 9.99 23.55 -0.88
N GLY A 321 9.76 23.20 -2.15
CA GLY A 321 10.73 23.41 -3.24
C GLY A 321 11.87 22.38 -3.32
N TRP A 322 11.97 21.45 -2.37
CA TRP A 322 13.11 20.54 -2.24
C TRP A 322 12.74 19.05 -2.31
N GLY A 323 11.50 18.70 -1.99
CA GLY A 323 10.95 17.35 -2.12
C GLY A 323 10.01 17.24 -3.32
N SER A 324 10.06 16.14 -4.07
CA SER A 324 9.07 15.82 -5.11
C SER A 324 8.79 14.32 -5.17
N GLY A 325 7.61 13.94 -5.66
CA GLY A 325 7.22 12.54 -5.82
C GLY A 325 6.05 12.36 -6.78
N GLY A 326 5.75 11.11 -7.11
CA GLY A 326 4.53 10.78 -7.87
C GLY A 326 3.27 11.21 -7.13
N ARG A 327 2.19 11.55 -7.84
CA ARG A 327 0.93 11.96 -7.20
C ARG A 327 0.25 10.79 -6.50
N ASN A 328 0.06 9.71 -7.24
CA ASN A 328 -0.64 8.51 -6.79
C ASN A 328 0.25 7.31 -7.03
N ILE A 329 0.01 6.25 -6.26
CA ILE A 329 0.45 4.90 -6.57
C ILE A 329 -0.71 4.19 -7.26
N GLY A 330 -0.41 3.35 -8.24
CA GLY A 330 -1.36 2.72 -9.14
C GLY A 330 -1.65 3.54 -10.40
N ASN A 331 -2.46 2.95 -11.27
CA ASN A 331 -2.82 3.47 -12.58
C ASN A 331 -4.17 4.23 -12.55
N LEU A 332 -4.22 5.31 -11.76
CA LEU A 332 -5.45 6.08 -11.50
C LEU A 332 -5.56 7.42 -12.27
N ASP A 333 -4.61 7.69 -13.17
CA ASP A 333 -4.48 8.96 -13.91
C ASP A 333 -5.30 9.03 -15.20
#